data_AF-W9R7J6-F1
#
_entry.id   AF-W9R7J6-F1
#
_cell.length_a   1.000
_cell.length_b   1.000
_cell.length_c   1.000
_cell.angle_alpha   90.00
_cell.angle_beta   90.00
_cell.angle_gamma   90.00
#
_symmetry.space_group_name_H-M   'P 1'
#
loop_
_entity.id
_entity.type
_entity.pdbx_description
1 polymer ?
#
loop_
_entity_poly.entity_id
_entity_poly.type
_entity_poly.pdbx_seq_one_letter_code
_entity_poly.pdbx_strand_id
1 'polypeptide(L)'
;MFTSRKKIHKDKDAEPTEFEESVAQAIFDLENTNQELKSDLKDLYINSAIQVDVSGGRKAVVIHVPYRLRKAYRKIHVRLVRELEKKFSGKDVILIATRRILRPPKKGSAAQRPRSRTLTTVHEAMLEDVVLPAEIVGKRVRYSLDGSKIMKVFLDPKERNNTEYKLESFSAVYRKLSGKDVVFEYPVTEA
;
A
#
# COMPACT_ATOMS: atom_id res chain seq x y z
N MET A 1 10.23 -28.04 -8.51
CA MET A 1 9.00 -27.32 -8.95
C MET A 1 8.94 -25.94 -8.30
N PHE A 2 8.71 -24.88 -9.07
CA PHE A 2 8.37 -23.57 -8.51
C PHE A 2 6.89 -23.60 -8.18
N THR A 3 6.56 -23.63 -6.88
CA THR A 3 5.18 -23.57 -6.39
C THR A 3 4.83 -22.13 -6.07
N SER A 4 3.57 -21.74 -6.24
CA SER A 4 3.04 -20.42 -5.85
C SER A 4 3.32 -20.08 -4.38
N ARG A 5 3.51 -21.10 -3.53
CA ARG A 5 3.98 -20.96 -2.14
C ARG A 5 5.32 -20.22 -2.00
N LYS A 6 6.20 -20.21 -3.01
CA LYS A 6 7.43 -19.41 -2.97
C LYS A 6 7.19 -17.91 -3.06
N LYS A 7 6.02 -17.48 -3.54
CA LYS A 7 5.64 -16.06 -3.64
C LYS A 7 5.02 -15.49 -2.39
N ILE A 8 4.77 -16.31 -1.37
CA ILE A 8 4.26 -15.87 -0.08
C ILE A 8 5.18 -16.31 1.05
N HIS A 9 5.56 -15.36 1.89
CA HIS A 9 6.34 -15.62 3.09
C HIS A 9 5.82 -14.77 4.24
N LYS A 10 5.06 -15.42 5.12
CA LYS A 10 4.50 -14.78 6.31
C LYS A 10 5.53 -14.68 7.42
N ASP A 11 5.40 -13.63 8.22
CA ASP A 11 6.17 -13.53 9.47
C ASP A 11 5.78 -14.70 10.40
N LYS A 12 6.79 -15.36 10.97
CA LYS A 12 6.67 -16.54 11.85
C LYS A 12 6.10 -17.80 11.19
N ASP A 13 6.27 -17.95 9.87
CA ASP A 13 5.87 -19.15 9.13
C ASP A 13 4.40 -19.56 9.31
N ALA A 14 3.53 -18.57 9.57
CA ALA A 14 2.10 -18.81 9.68
C ALA A 14 1.51 -19.26 8.33
N GLU A 15 0.46 -20.08 8.39
CA GLU A 15 -0.19 -20.57 7.17
C GLU A 15 -0.87 -19.43 6.39
N PRO A 16 -0.74 -19.41 5.05
CA PRO A 16 -1.41 -18.45 4.20
C PRO A 16 -2.93 -18.69 4.22
N THR A 17 -3.70 -17.61 4.15
CA THR A 17 -5.15 -17.69 3.96
C THR A 17 -5.47 -17.97 2.50
N GLU A 18 -6.64 -18.54 2.21
CA GLU A 18 -7.08 -18.84 0.84
C GLU A 18 -6.97 -17.63 -0.10
N PHE A 19 -7.31 -16.43 0.40
CA PHE A 19 -7.17 -15.22 -0.37
C PHE A 19 -5.71 -14.88 -0.70
N GLU A 20 -4.81 -15.04 0.27
CA GLU A 20 -3.39 -14.80 0.05
C GLU A 20 -2.77 -15.82 -0.90
N GLU A 21 -3.20 -17.08 -0.85
CA GLU A 21 -2.82 -18.10 -1.83
C GLU A 21 -3.29 -17.71 -3.23
N SER A 22 -4.50 -17.17 -3.38
CA SER A 22 -5.00 -16.68 -4.67
C SER A 22 -4.16 -15.53 -5.23
N VAL A 23 -3.69 -14.61 -4.36
CA VAL A 23 -2.80 -13.51 -4.76
C VAL A 23 -1.41 -14.02 -5.12
N ALA A 24 -0.87 -14.96 -4.34
CA ALA A 24 0.42 -15.58 -4.63
C ALA A 24 0.40 -16.34 -5.96
N GLN A 25 -0.70 -17.06 -6.24
CA GLN A 25 -0.92 -17.72 -7.53
C GLN A 25 -1.00 -16.70 -8.67
N ALA A 26 -1.75 -15.62 -8.50
CA ALA A 26 -1.87 -14.57 -9.50
C ALA A 26 -0.50 -13.96 -9.86
N ILE A 27 0.37 -13.73 -8.88
CA ILE A 27 1.75 -13.23 -9.08
C ILE A 27 2.62 -14.28 -9.79
N PHE A 28 2.50 -15.55 -9.41
CA PHE A 28 3.26 -16.64 -10.04
C PHE A 28 2.89 -16.81 -11.52
N ASP A 29 1.61 -16.76 -11.83
CA ASP A 29 1.12 -16.82 -13.21
C ASP A 29 1.64 -15.61 -14.01
N LEU A 30 1.69 -14.41 -13.41
CA LEU A 30 2.24 -13.22 -14.08
C LEU A 30 3.74 -13.35 -14.38
N GLU A 31 4.51 -13.99 -13.50
CA GLU A 31 5.92 -14.30 -13.74
C GLU A 31 6.10 -15.21 -14.97
N ASN A 32 5.18 -16.15 -15.19
CA ASN A 32 5.27 -17.09 -16.29
C ASN A 32 4.72 -16.55 -17.61
N THR A 33 3.66 -15.74 -17.56
CA THR A 33 3.01 -15.18 -18.76
C THR A 33 3.79 -14.01 -19.36
N ASN A 34 4.35 -13.11 -18.53
CA ASN A 34 5.00 -11.90 -19.02
C ASN A 34 6.53 -12.00 -18.98
N GLN A 35 7.16 -12.13 -20.15
CA GLN A 35 8.62 -12.24 -20.28
C GLN A 35 9.36 -11.01 -19.73
N GLU A 36 8.79 -9.81 -19.82
CA GLU A 36 9.40 -8.57 -19.29
C GLU A 36 9.41 -8.51 -17.76
N LEU A 37 8.37 -9.01 -17.10
CA LEU A 37 8.23 -8.97 -15.64
C LEU A 37 8.90 -10.16 -14.95
N LYS A 38 9.20 -11.22 -15.71
CA LYS A 38 9.75 -12.48 -15.19
C LYS A 38 11.04 -12.28 -14.40
N SER A 39 11.99 -11.51 -14.93
CA SER A 39 13.28 -11.28 -14.26
C SER A 39 13.12 -10.50 -12.97
N ASP A 40 12.31 -9.44 -12.98
CA ASP A 40 12.07 -8.60 -11.82
C ASP A 40 11.19 -9.32 -10.77
N LEU A 41 10.24 -10.19 -11.17
CA LEU A 41 9.32 -10.88 -10.26
C LEU A 41 9.91 -12.12 -9.59
N LYS A 42 10.90 -12.79 -10.20
CA LYS A 42 11.44 -14.08 -9.75
C LYS A 42 11.80 -14.10 -8.26
N ASP A 43 12.48 -13.06 -7.80
CA ASP A 43 12.98 -12.94 -6.42
C ASP A 43 12.01 -12.19 -5.49
N LEU A 44 10.88 -11.73 -6.02
CA LEU A 44 9.88 -11.01 -5.26
C LEU A 44 8.85 -11.95 -4.63
N TYR A 45 8.47 -11.62 -3.40
CA TYR A 45 7.46 -12.30 -2.62
C TYR A 45 6.68 -11.30 -1.76
N ILE A 46 5.50 -11.72 -1.31
CA ILE A 46 4.60 -10.93 -0.47
C ILE A 46 4.53 -11.49 0.95
N ASN A 47 4.24 -10.63 1.93
CA ASN A 47 4.03 -11.03 3.32
C ASN A 47 2.59 -11.44 3.57
N SER A 48 1.64 -10.63 3.10
CA SER A 48 0.21 -10.86 3.29
C SER A 48 -0.60 -10.09 2.26
N ALA A 49 -1.89 -10.41 2.18
CA ALA A 49 -2.84 -9.70 1.36
C ALA A 49 -4.19 -9.63 2.07
N ILE A 50 -4.84 -8.48 2.01
CA ILE A 50 -6.08 -8.18 2.72
C ILE A 50 -7.06 -7.55 1.74
N GLN A 51 -8.34 -7.94 1.81
CA GLN A 51 -9.41 -7.21 1.13
C GLN A 51 -9.97 -6.13 2.06
N VAL A 52 -10.13 -4.92 1.53
CA VAL A 52 -10.72 -3.79 2.24
C VAL A 52 -11.97 -3.36 1.49
N ASP A 53 -13.09 -3.25 2.20
CA ASP A 53 -14.33 -2.72 1.63
C ASP A 53 -14.21 -1.19 1.45
N VAL A 54 -14.58 -0.74 0.26
CA VAL A 54 -14.60 0.67 -0.14
C VAL A 54 -16.07 1.13 -0.26
N SER A 55 -16.30 2.43 -0.19
CA SER A 55 -17.60 3.04 -0.48
C SER A 55 -18.18 2.56 -1.81
N GLY A 56 -19.51 2.40 -1.85
CA GLY A 56 -20.22 1.97 -3.06
C GLY A 56 -20.13 0.48 -3.37
N GLY A 57 -19.83 -0.37 -2.38
CA GLY A 57 -19.80 -1.83 -2.55
C GLY A 57 -18.59 -2.37 -3.32
N ARG A 58 -17.63 -1.50 -3.64
CA ARG A 58 -16.34 -1.87 -4.24
C ARG A 58 -15.43 -2.48 -3.17
N LYS A 59 -14.51 -3.35 -3.59
CA LYS A 59 -13.47 -3.92 -2.72
C LYS A 59 -12.10 -3.60 -3.29
N ALA A 60 -11.20 -3.15 -2.45
CA ALA A 60 -9.78 -2.95 -2.78
C ALA A 60 -8.95 -4.11 -2.23
N VAL A 61 -7.93 -4.52 -2.98
CA VAL A 61 -6.96 -5.53 -2.59
C VAL A 61 -5.69 -4.84 -2.13
N VAL A 62 -5.34 -5.02 -0.86
CA VAL A 62 -4.12 -4.48 -0.27
C VAL A 62 -3.09 -5.60 -0.16
N ILE A 63 -1.96 -5.45 -0.81
CA ILE A 63 -0.87 -6.42 -0.79
C ILE A 63 0.29 -5.87 0.04
N HIS A 64 0.65 -6.61 1.07
CA HIS A 64 1.74 -6.29 1.95
C HIS A 64 3.04 -6.89 1.45
N VAL A 65 4.01 -6.03 1.16
CA VAL A 65 5.31 -6.38 0.59
C VAL A 65 6.40 -6.22 1.65
N PRO A 66 7.44 -7.08 1.70
CA PRO A 66 8.60 -6.87 2.56
C PRO A 66 9.25 -5.50 2.34
N TYR A 67 9.54 -4.76 3.42
CA TYR A 67 10.21 -3.46 3.32
C TYR A 67 11.53 -3.48 2.53
N ARG A 68 12.28 -4.60 2.61
CA ARG A 68 13.55 -4.79 1.88
C ARG A 68 13.36 -4.76 0.36
N LEU A 69 12.22 -5.24 -0.13
CA LEU A 69 11.89 -5.35 -1.55
C LEU A 69 11.09 -4.16 -2.09
N ARG A 70 10.75 -3.17 -1.25
CA ARG A 70 9.97 -1.97 -1.62
C ARG A 70 10.53 -1.28 -2.88
N LYS A 71 11.85 -1.15 -3.00
CA LYS A 71 12.49 -0.47 -4.15
C LYS A 71 12.27 -1.23 -5.46
N ALA A 72 12.35 -2.56 -5.43
CA ALA A 72 12.10 -3.39 -6.60
C ALA A 72 10.63 -3.31 -7.02
N TYR A 73 9.70 -3.42 -6.07
CA TYR A 73 8.27 -3.26 -6.34
C TYR A 73 7.93 -1.87 -6.88
N ARG A 74 8.57 -0.80 -6.39
CA ARG A 74 8.38 0.56 -6.93
C ARG A 74 8.74 0.69 -8.41
N LYS A 75 9.82 0.02 -8.84
CA LYS A 75 10.27 0.04 -10.25
C LYS A 75 9.23 -0.60 -11.20
N ILE A 76 8.55 -1.65 -10.74
CA ILE A 76 7.56 -2.39 -11.54
C ILE A 76 6.10 -2.03 -11.21
N HIS A 77 5.87 -1.11 -10.28
CA HIS A 77 4.57 -0.85 -9.65
C HIS A 77 3.44 -0.65 -10.66
N VAL A 78 3.61 0.30 -11.59
CA VAL A 78 2.57 0.66 -12.57
C VAL A 78 2.16 -0.54 -13.42
N ARG A 79 3.13 -1.35 -13.85
CA ARG A 79 2.89 -2.54 -14.67
C ARG A 79 2.25 -3.66 -13.85
N LEU A 80 2.76 -3.91 -12.65
CA LEU A 80 2.25 -4.95 -11.75
C LEU A 80 0.80 -4.68 -11.37
N VAL A 81 0.48 -3.45 -10.96
CA VAL A 81 -0.87 -3.06 -10.53
C VAL A 81 -1.86 -3.24 -11.68
N ARG A 82 -1.53 -2.78 -12.89
CA ARG A 82 -2.40 -2.96 -14.07
C ARG A 82 -2.71 -4.43 -14.36
N GLU A 83 -1.72 -5.31 -14.28
CA GLU A 83 -1.90 -6.74 -14.55
C GLU A 83 -2.67 -7.46 -13.43
N LEU A 84 -2.45 -7.07 -12.17
CA LEU A 84 -3.23 -7.61 -11.05
C LEU A 84 -4.68 -7.12 -11.08
N GLU A 85 -4.94 -5.87 -11.45
CA GLU A 85 -6.30 -5.34 -11.58
C GLU A 85 -7.11 -6.08 -12.64
N LYS A 86 -6.48 -6.45 -13.76
CA LYS A 86 -7.12 -7.33 -14.77
C LYS A 86 -7.53 -8.68 -14.19
N LYS A 87 -6.66 -9.29 -13.36
CA LYS A 87 -6.93 -10.60 -12.74
C LYS A 87 -8.00 -10.54 -11.64
N PHE A 88 -8.07 -9.44 -10.89
CA PHE A 88 -9.04 -9.26 -9.81
C PHE A 88 -10.32 -8.56 -10.26
N SER A 89 -10.73 -8.75 -11.52
CA SER A 89 -11.99 -8.22 -12.08
C SER A 89 -12.15 -6.70 -11.92
N GLY A 90 -11.06 -5.94 -12.05
CA GLY A 90 -11.08 -4.49 -11.95
C GLY A 90 -11.17 -3.95 -10.52
N LYS A 91 -10.98 -4.79 -9.48
CA LYS A 91 -10.78 -4.31 -8.11
C LYS A 91 -9.48 -3.54 -8.00
N ASP A 92 -9.50 -2.40 -7.31
CA ASP A 92 -8.30 -1.59 -7.11
C ASP A 92 -7.25 -2.35 -6.30
N VAL A 93 -6.01 -2.40 -6.82
CA VAL A 93 -4.90 -3.08 -6.13
C VAL A 93 -3.90 -2.04 -5.60
N ILE A 94 -3.58 -2.13 -4.32
CA ILE A 94 -2.68 -1.20 -3.63
C ILE A 94 -1.55 -2.00 -2.96
N LEU A 95 -0.30 -1.63 -3.24
CA LEU A 95 0.89 -2.25 -2.64
C LEU A 95 1.39 -1.41 -1.47
N ILE A 96 1.64 -2.05 -0.32
CA ILE A 96 2.12 -1.37 0.88
C ILE A 96 3.28 -2.15 1.48
N ALA A 97 4.39 -1.47 1.79
CA ALA A 97 5.48 -2.13 2.49
C ALA A 97 5.15 -2.39 3.97
N THR A 98 5.47 -3.60 4.45
CA THR A 98 5.31 -3.99 5.86
C THR A 98 6.32 -3.24 6.72
N ARG A 99 5.81 -2.39 7.62
CA ARG A 99 6.62 -1.59 8.54
C ARG A 99 6.26 -1.95 9.97
N ARG A 100 7.29 -2.13 10.81
CA ARG A 100 7.10 -2.42 12.24
C ARG A 100 7.09 -1.13 13.05
N ILE A 101 5.98 -0.86 13.73
CA ILE A 101 5.87 0.23 14.70
C ILE A 101 6.37 -0.26 16.06
N LEU A 102 7.29 0.49 16.66
CA LEU A 102 7.77 0.25 18.03
C LEU A 102 7.16 1.27 18.99
N ARG A 103 6.69 0.77 20.14
CA ARG A 103 6.18 1.61 21.21
C ARG A 103 7.28 2.55 21.73
N PRO A 104 6.95 3.77 22.17
CA PRO A 104 7.90 4.63 22.87
C PRO A 104 8.54 3.86 24.05
N PRO A 105 9.87 3.96 24.25
CA PRO A 105 10.50 3.36 25.41
C PRO A 105 9.96 3.99 26.70
N LYS A 106 9.90 3.21 27.79
CA LYS A 106 9.50 3.72 29.11
C LYS A 106 10.56 4.71 29.63
N LYS A 107 10.13 5.68 30.43
CA LYS A 107 11.02 6.67 31.06
C LYS A 107 12.11 5.93 31.88
N GLY A 108 13.38 6.23 31.62
CA GLY A 108 14.53 5.57 32.26
C GLY A 108 15.09 4.34 31.52
N SER A 109 14.53 3.95 30.37
CA SER A 109 15.13 2.91 29.54
C SER A 109 16.32 3.43 28.74
N ALA A 110 17.43 2.70 28.74
CA ALA A 110 18.58 2.98 27.88
C ALA A 110 18.32 2.63 26.39
N ALA A 111 17.30 1.83 26.10
CA ALA A 111 16.99 1.40 24.75
C ALA A 111 16.32 2.53 23.94
N GLN A 112 17.06 3.07 22.96
CA GLN A 112 16.52 4.05 22.02
C GLN A 112 15.80 3.35 20.86
N ARG A 113 14.58 3.79 20.56
CA ARG A 113 13.87 3.32 19.37
C ARG A 113 14.37 4.04 18.10
N PRO A 114 14.56 3.33 16.97
CA PRO A 114 14.85 3.98 15.70
C PRO A 114 13.71 4.92 15.26
N ARG A 115 14.05 6.10 14.72
CA ARG A 115 13.05 7.08 14.21
C ARG A 115 12.16 6.48 13.11
N SER A 116 12.73 5.62 12.27
CA SER A 116 12.03 4.90 11.19
C SER A 116 10.93 3.95 11.68
N ARG A 117 10.93 3.58 12.97
CA ARG A 117 9.93 2.68 13.59
C ARG A 117 8.96 3.42 14.50
N THR A 118 8.87 4.74 14.39
CA THR A 118 7.89 5.53 15.13
C THR A 118 6.53 5.52 14.41
N LEU A 119 5.44 5.67 15.16
CA LEU A 119 4.08 5.65 14.60
C LEU A 119 3.90 6.73 13.52
N THR A 120 4.37 7.95 13.78
CA THR A 120 4.25 9.09 12.87
C THR A 120 4.97 8.83 11.55
N THR A 121 6.24 8.44 11.59
CA THR A 121 7.04 8.16 10.38
C THR A 121 6.50 6.97 9.60
N VAL A 122 6.01 5.92 10.28
CA VAL A 122 5.41 4.78 9.60
C VAL A 122 4.12 5.18 8.89
N HIS A 123 3.26 5.97 9.53
CA HIS A 123 2.01 6.42 8.90
C HIS A 123 2.27 7.31 7.67
N GLU A 124 3.28 8.19 7.73
CA GLU A 124 3.68 9.01 6.58
C GLU A 124 4.23 8.17 5.44
N ALA A 125 5.12 7.23 5.74
CA ALA A 125 5.67 6.34 4.73
C ALA A 125 4.63 5.35 4.16
N MET A 126 3.57 5.03 4.91
CA MET A 126 2.42 4.26 4.41
C MET A 126 1.55 5.11 3.48
N LEU A 127 1.33 6.38 3.81
CA LEU A 127 0.57 7.30 2.97
C LEU A 127 1.22 7.43 1.58
N GLU A 128 2.55 7.57 1.53
CA GLU A 128 3.33 7.59 0.28
C GLU A 128 3.21 6.30 -0.56
N ASP A 129 3.12 5.13 0.10
CA ASP A 129 3.00 3.87 -0.63
C ASP A 129 1.60 3.68 -1.21
N VAL A 130 0.56 4.15 -0.50
CA VAL A 130 -0.83 4.05 -0.95
C VAL A 130 -1.07 4.82 -2.25
N VAL A 131 -0.47 5.99 -2.40
CA VAL A 131 -0.77 6.92 -3.51
C VAL A 131 0.08 6.71 -4.77
N LEU A 132 1.08 5.82 -4.72
CA LEU A 132 1.95 5.53 -5.87
C LEU A 132 1.09 5.07 -7.08
N PRO A 133 1.25 5.65 -8.29
CA PRO A 133 2.40 6.45 -8.78
C PRO A 133 2.39 7.95 -8.45
N ALA A 134 1.30 8.51 -7.96
CA ALA A 134 1.22 9.95 -7.67
C ALA A 134 2.10 10.33 -6.48
N GLU A 135 2.74 11.49 -6.56
CA GLU A 135 3.52 12.07 -5.47
C GLU A 135 2.67 13.04 -4.64
N ILE A 136 2.97 13.12 -3.34
CA ILE A 136 2.30 14.03 -2.42
C ILE A 136 3.00 15.38 -2.49
N VAL A 137 2.31 16.41 -2.99
CA VAL A 137 2.82 17.78 -3.10
C VAL A 137 2.61 18.54 -1.80
N GLY A 138 1.52 18.24 -1.08
CA GLY A 138 1.18 18.98 0.13
C GLY A 138 0.32 18.18 1.09
N LYS A 139 0.36 18.57 2.36
CA LYS A 139 -0.44 17.96 3.42
C LYS A 139 -0.91 19.05 4.37
N ARG A 140 -2.21 19.09 4.63
CA ARG A 140 -2.85 19.98 5.60
C ARG A 140 -3.68 19.14 6.57
N VAL A 141 -3.71 19.52 7.83
CA VAL A 141 -4.59 18.89 8.81
C VAL A 141 -5.60 19.94 9.25
N ARG A 142 -6.87 19.69 8.95
CA ARG A 142 -7.98 20.52 9.43
C ARG A 142 -8.44 19.99 10.78
N TYR A 143 -8.54 20.89 11.74
CA TYR A 143 -9.12 20.64 13.04
C TYR A 143 -10.53 21.23 13.03
N SER A 144 -11.55 20.40 13.28
CA SER A 144 -12.92 20.86 13.46
C SER A 144 -13.13 21.33 14.90
N LEU A 145 -14.20 22.11 15.13
CA LEU A 145 -14.62 22.53 16.48
C LEU A 145 -14.95 21.33 17.36
N ASP A 146 -15.45 20.25 16.77
CA ASP A 146 -15.77 18.99 17.45
C ASP A 146 -14.52 18.18 17.87
N GLY A 147 -13.32 18.70 17.61
CA GLY A 147 -12.05 18.03 17.87
C GLY A 147 -11.65 16.96 16.84
N SER A 148 -12.51 16.70 15.85
CA SER A 148 -12.21 15.81 14.73
C SER A 148 -11.07 16.37 13.87
N LYS A 149 -10.24 15.45 13.35
CA LYS A 149 -9.05 15.79 12.55
C LYS A 149 -9.20 15.15 11.19
N ILE A 150 -9.20 15.98 10.16
CA ILE A 150 -9.24 15.52 8.76
C ILE A 150 -7.94 15.92 8.09
N MET A 151 -7.22 14.94 7.56
CA MET A 151 -5.98 15.17 6.84
C MET A 151 -6.28 15.33 5.35
N LYS A 152 -6.06 16.53 4.81
CA LYS A 152 -6.12 16.82 3.38
C LYS A 152 -4.76 16.61 2.75
N VAL A 153 -4.66 15.72 1.79
CA VAL A 153 -3.43 15.36 1.10
C VAL A 153 -3.57 15.79 -0.35
N PHE A 154 -2.64 16.63 -0.81
CA PHE A 154 -2.60 17.15 -2.16
C PHE A 154 -1.67 16.30 -3.01
N LEU A 155 -2.20 15.72 -4.08
CA LEU A 155 -1.44 14.92 -5.04
C LEU A 155 -0.98 15.78 -6.22
N ASP A 156 0.07 15.35 -6.92
CA ASP A 156 0.53 16.02 -8.15
C ASP A 156 -0.57 15.97 -9.24
N PRO A 157 -1.03 17.12 -9.77
CA PRO A 157 -2.05 17.17 -10.82
C PRO A 157 -1.66 16.44 -12.11
N LYS A 158 -0.36 16.19 -12.37
CA LYS A 158 0.09 15.46 -13.57
C LYS A 158 -0.43 14.03 -13.63
N GLU A 159 -0.55 13.37 -12.48
CA GLU A 159 -0.99 11.98 -12.36
C GLU A 159 -2.51 11.86 -12.14
N ARG A 160 -3.25 12.97 -12.32
CA ARG A 160 -4.70 13.03 -12.08
C ARG A 160 -5.47 11.99 -12.88
N ASN A 161 -5.22 11.91 -14.19
CA ASN A 161 -5.90 10.98 -15.08
C ASN A 161 -5.71 9.50 -14.68
N ASN A 162 -4.58 9.18 -14.04
CA ASN A 162 -4.23 7.81 -13.66
C ASN A 162 -4.72 7.43 -12.26
N THR A 163 -4.97 8.39 -11.37
CA THR A 163 -5.22 8.10 -9.95
C THR A 163 -6.56 8.63 -9.43
N GLU A 164 -7.28 9.47 -10.19
CA GLU A 164 -8.58 10.04 -9.79
C GLU A 164 -9.64 8.97 -9.50
N TYR A 165 -9.68 7.86 -10.24
CA TYR A 165 -10.65 6.78 -10.00
C TYR A 165 -10.42 6.00 -8.69
N LYS A 166 -9.23 6.13 -8.07
CA LYS A 166 -8.79 5.39 -6.88
C LYS A 166 -8.82 6.18 -5.58
N LEU A 167 -9.16 7.48 -5.62
CA LEU A 167 -9.05 8.36 -4.44
C LEU A 167 -9.86 7.85 -3.24
N GLU A 168 -11.07 7.33 -3.48
CA GLU A 168 -11.91 6.72 -2.45
C GLU A 168 -11.25 5.47 -1.84
N SER A 169 -10.69 4.61 -2.68
CA SER A 169 -9.99 3.39 -2.26
C SER A 169 -8.75 3.73 -1.42
N PHE A 170 -7.99 4.78 -1.79
CA PHE A 170 -6.87 5.26 -0.99
C PHE A 170 -7.31 5.72 0.40
N SER A 171 -8.40 6.47 0.49
CA SER A 171 -8.95 6.94 1.77
C SER A 171 -9.40 5.77 2.65
N ALA A 172 -10.16 4.83 2.07
CA ALA A 172 -10.66 3.65 2.78
C ALA A 172 -9.53 2.76 3.30
N VAL A 173 -8.52 2.48 2.47
CA VAL A 173 -7.36 1.66 2.86
C VAL A 173 -6.55 2.35 3.96
N TYR A 174 -6.26 3.65 3.81
CA TYR A 174 -5.49 4.36 4.82
C TYR A 174 -6.26 4.46 6.15
N ARG A 175 -7.59 4.66 6.11
CA ARG A 175 -8.45 4.66 7.29
C ARG A 175 -8.44 3.29 7.97
N LYS A 176 -8.57 2.20 7.21
CA LYS A 176 -8.57 0.83 7.76
C LYS A 176 -7.24 0.48 8.44
N LEU A 177 -6.11 0.90 7.86
CA LEU A 177 -4.79 0.57 8.36
C LEU A 177 -4.31 1.48 9.50
N SER A 178 -4.66 2.77 9.46
CA SER A 178 -4.11 3.77 10.36
C SER A 178 -5.12 4.34 11.37
N GLY A 179 -6.41 4.13 11.14
CA GLY A 179 -7.52 4.72 11.93
C GLY A 179 -7.69 6.23 11.75
N LYS A 180 -7.01 6.84 10.77
CA LYS A 180 -7.06 8.30 10.52
C LYS A 180 -7.86 8.60 9.26
N ASP A 181 -8.69 9.62 9.33
CA ASP A 181 -9.47 10.08 8.18
C ASP A 181 -8.60 10.97 7.28
N VAL A 182 -8.54 10.59 6.00
CA VAL A 182 -7.78 11.28 4.95
C VAL A 182 -8.68 11.58 3.77
N VAL A 183 -8.53 12.78 3.22
CA VAL A 183 -9.14 13.20 1.96
C VAL A 183 -8.02 13.54 0.99
N PHE A 184 -8.04 12.92 -0.18
CA PHE A 184 -7.09 13.18 -1.25
C PHE A 184 -7.71 14.17 -2.24
N GLU A 185 -6.98 15.24 -2.54
CA GLU A 185 -7.41 16.30 -3.46
C GLU A 185 -6.25 16.62 -4.41
N TYR A 186 -6.56 17.20 -5.58
CA TYR A 186 -5.54 17.84 -6.41
C TYR A 186 -5.54 19.33 -6.10
N PRO A 187 -4.37 19.98 -6.04
CA PRO A 187 -4.34 21.43 -5.92
C PRO A 187 -5.03 22.01 -7.16
N VAL A 188 -5.99 22.91 -6.93
CA VAL A 188 -6.53 23.74 -7.99
C VAL A 188 -5.41 24.71 -8.36
N THR A 189 -4.82 24.55 -9.54
CA THR A 189 -3.94 25.58 -10.09
C THR A 189 -4.78 26.83 -10.24
N GLU A 190 -4.53 27.86 -9.42
CA GLU A 190 -4.97 29.22 -9.74
C GLU A 190 -4.39 29.54 -11.12
N ALA A 191 -5.28 29.76 -12.08
CA ALA A 191 -4.96 30.17 -13.44
C ALA A 191 -4.43 31.61 -13.46
#